data_AF-A0A2V4UET7-F1
#
_entry.id   AF-A0A2V4UET7-F1
#
_cell.length_a   1.000
_cell.length_b   1.000
_cell.length_c   1.000
_cell.angle_alpha   90.00
_cell.angle_beta   90.00
_cell.angle_gamma   90.00
#
_symmetry.space_group_name_H-M   'P 1'
#
loop_
_entity.id
_entity.type
_entity.pdbx_description
1 polymer ?
#
loop_
_entity_poly.entity_id
_entity_poly.type
_entity_poly.pdbx_seq_one_letter_code
_entity_poly.pdbx_strand_id
1 'polypeptide(L)'
;MFSRKDTDFARFVEQADRSRDAGNYPEAQYNYWRALQLYPSHPAYIVQYAHCLKETGLMEDAFVNYVDAFRFGAHAVDVQQHAEFTAGRSGHGDVGHLFLANSSTDARQHELTIRDIKTGVLAFHLEEPSVTRVAAYLCKYATREALMSALAQEARFLSAHRDLLLLLKETAGEIQ
;
A
#
# COMPACT_ATOMS: atom_id res chain seq x y z
N MET A 1 -26.48 8.79 -16.68
CA MET A 1 -25.66 8.00 -17.62
C MET A 1 -24.36 7.68 -16.92
N PHE A 2 -24.02 6.39 -16.75
CA PHE A 2 -22.76 6.00 -16.08
C PHE A 2 -21.56 6.33 -16.96
N SER A 3 -20.44 6.73 -16.35
CA SER A 3 -19.19 6.90 -17.09
C SER A 3 -18.68 5.55 -17.59
N ARG A 4 -17.94 5.53 -18.70
CA ARG A 4 -17.23 4.33 -19.15
C ARG A 4 -16.39 3.71 -18.02
N LYS A 5 -15.79 4.57 -17.18
CA LYS A 5 -15.04 4.17 -15.99
C LYS A 5 -15.90 3.37 -14.99
N ASP A 6 -17.13 3.80 -14.74
CA ASP A 6 -18.05 3.15 -13.80
C ASP A 6 -18.54 1.82 -14.35
N THR A 7 -18.85 1.78 -15.65
CA THR A 7 -19.25 0.54 -16.33
C THR A 7 -18.12 -0.48 -16.34
N ASP A 8 -16.89 -0.07 -16.65
CA ASP A 8 -15.73 -0.95 -16.63
C ASP A 8 -15.44 -1.47 -15.21
N PHE A 9 -15.55 -0.61 -14.20
CA PHE A 9 -15.39 -1.01 -12.80
C PHE A 9 -16.41 -2.06 -12.37
N ALA A 10 -17.70 -1.80 -12.62
CA ALA A 10 -18.77 -2.74 -12.28
C ALA A 10 -18.56 -4.10 -12.98
N ARG A 11 -18.17 -4.08 -14.26
CA ARG A 11 -17.86 -5.28 -15.03
C ARG A 11 -16.69 -6.08 -14.46
N PHE A 12 -15.61 -5.41 -14.02
CA PHE A 12 -14.48 -6.09 -13.39
C PHE A 12 -14.85 -6.70 -12.04
N VAL A 13 -15.62 -5.97 -11.21
CA VAL A 13 -16.13 -6.49 -9.93
C VAL A 13 -17.00 -7.72 -10.13
N GLU A 14 -17.95 -7.69 -11.07
CA GLU A 14 -18.84 -8.84 -11.34
C GLU A 14 -18.05 -10.09 -11.78
N GLN A 15 -17.04 -9.92 -12.64
CA GLN A 15 -16.16 -11.02 -13.01
C GLN A 15 -15.36 -11.53 -11.82
N ALA A 16 -14.81 -10.63 -11.00
CA ALA A 16 -14.03 -11.01 -9.84
C ALA A 16 -14.85 -11.80 -8.82
N ASP A 17 -16.07 -11.34 -8.52
CA ASP A 17 -16.99 -12.00 -7.60
C ASP A 17 -17.36 -13.40 -8.12
N ARG A 18 -17.69 -13.54 -9.40
CA ARG A 18 -17.97 -14.85 -10.01
C ARG A 18 -16.79 -15.81 -9.92
N SER A 19 -15.58 -15.35 -10.24
CA SER A 19 -14.38 -16.19 -10.16
C SER A 19 -14.06 -16.55 -8.70
N ARG A 20 -14.24 -15.64 -7.74
CA ARG A 20 -14.09 -15.90 -6.30
C ARG A 20 -15.06 -16.97 -5.84
N ASP A 21 -16.33 -16.84 -6.19
CA ASP A 21 -17.39 -17.78 -5.77
C ASP A 21 -17.21 -19.17 -6.42
N ALA A 22 -16.55 -19.23 -7.58
CA ALA A 22 -16.11 -20.47 -8.21
C ALA A 22 -14.78 -21.03 -7.64
N GLY A 23 -14.14 -20.35 -6.69
CA GLY A 23 -12.84 -20.74 -6.11
C GLY A 23 -11.63 -20.45 -7.00
N ASN A 24 -11.81 -19.76 -8.13
CA ASN A 24 -10.73 -19.34 -9.03
C ASN A 24 -10.09 -18.02 -8.55
N TYR A 25 -9.38 -18.09 -7.41
CA TYR A 25 -8.77 -16.92 -6.78
C TYR A 25 -7.77 -16.16 -7.65
N PRO A 26 -6.92 -16.78 -8.50
CA PRO A 26 -6.04 -16.04 -9.41
C PRO A 26 -6.79 -15.14 -10.40
N GLU A 27 -7.91 -15.62 -10.96
CA GLU A 27 -8.72 -14.81 -11.87
C GLU A 27 -9.50 -13.72 -11.13
N ALA A 28 -10.00 -14.03 -9.92
CA ALA A 28 -10.63 -13.04 -9.05
C ALA A 28 -9.65 -11.92 -8.68
N GLN A 29 -8.43 -12.29 -8.27
CA GLN A 29 -7.33 -11.38 -7.96
C GLN A 29 -7.07 -10.42 -9.13
N TYR A 30 -6.93 -10.96 -10.36
CA TYR A 30 -6.70 -10.14 -11.54
C TYR A 30 -7.83 -9.13 -11.78
N ASN A 31 -9.08 -9.57 -11.69
CA ASN A 31 -10.23 -8.70 -11.95
C ASN A 31 -10.42 -7.65 -10.85
N TYR A 32 -10.25 -7.98 -9.57
CA TYR A 32 -10.24 -6.97 -8.50
C TYR A 32 -9.08 -5.97 -8.69
N TRP A 33 -7.89 -6.43 -9.07
CA TRP A 33 -6.77 -5.53 -9.39
C TRP A 33 -7.13 -4.55 -10.50
N ARG A 34 -7.78 -5.02 -11.58
CA ARG A 34 -8.28 -4.16 -12.67
C ARG A 34 -9.32 -3.15 -12.20
N ALA A 35 -10.24 -3.55 -11.32
CA ALA A 35 -11.21 -2.65 -10.70
C ALA A 35 -10.51 -1.56 -9.86
N LEU A 36 -9.51 -1.95 -9.07
CA LEU A 36 -8.72 -1.04 -8.24
C LEU A 36 -7.83 -0.10 -9.06
N GLN A 37 -7.46 -0.43 -10.30
CA GLN A 37 -6.82 0.56 -11.19
C GLN A 37 -7.73 1.75 -11.51
N LEU A 38 -9.06 1.57 -11.45
CA LEU A 38 -10.03 2.63 -11.68
C LEU A 38 -10.34 3.38 -10.39
N TYR A 39 -10.50 2.66 -9.28
CA TYR A 39 -10.82 3.20 -7.96
C TYR A 39 -9.86 2.65 -6.90
N PRO A 40 -8.63 3.20 -6.81
CA PRO A 40 -7.53 2.60 -6.03
C PRO A 40 -7.69 2.63 -4.52
N SER A 41 -8.62 3.46 -4.02
CA SER A 41 -8.85 3.66 -2.59
C SER A 41 -10.21 3.12 -2.15
N HIS A 42 -10.83 2.21 -2.91
CA HIS A 42 -12.15 1.66 -2.55
C HIS A 42 -12.01 0.52 -1.52
N PRO A 43 -12.27 0.75 -0.23
CA PRO A 43 -11.86 -0.15 0.85
C PRO A 43 -12.42 -1.57 0.69
N ALA A 44 -13.72 -1.71 0.39
CA ALA A 44 -14.35 -3.02 0.24
C ALA A 44 -13.66 -3.91 -0.82
N TYR A 45 -13.25 -3.35 -1.97
CA TYR A 45 -12.60 -4.13 -3.02
C TYR A 45 -11.11 -4.35 -2.77
N ILE A 46 -10.47 -3.51 -1.95
CA ILE A 46 -9.12 -3.82 -1.43
C ILE A 46 -9.19 -5.03 -0.49
N VAL A 47 -10.21 -5.12 0.38
CA VAL A 47 -10.43 -6.31 1.22
C VAL A 47 -10.61 -7.56 0.36
N GLN A 48 -11.46 -7.50 -0.67
CA GLN A 48 -11.67 -8.63 -1.57
C GLN A 48 -10.42 -9.04 -2.34
N TYR A 49 -9.63 -8.07 -2.79
CA TYR A 49 -8.34 -8.31 -3.42
C TYR A 49 -7.35 -8.97 -2.46
N ALA A 50 -7.26 -8.48 -1.22
CA ALA A 50 -6.42 -9.04 -0.15
C ALA A 50 -6.82 -10.47 0.23
N HIS A 51 -8.12 -10.79 0.21
CA HIS A 51 -8.60 -12.16 0.36
C HIS A 51 -8.06 -13.05 -0.76
N CYS A 52 -8.17 -12.63 -2.02
CA CYS A 52 -7.66 -13.42 -3.14
C CYS A 52 -6.14 -13.64 -3.02
N LEU A 53 -5.37 -12.59 -2.67
CA LEU A 53 -3.94 -12.68 -2.41
C LEU A 53 -3.62 -13.75 -1.34
N LYS A 54 -4.33 -13.70 -0.21
CA LYS A 54 -4.18 -14.67 0.89
C LYS A 54 -4.47 -16.10 0.42
N GLU A 55 -5.57 -16.32 -0.30
CA GLU A 55 -5.95 -17.66 -0.81
C GLU A 55 -4.98 -18.18 -1.88
N THR A 56 -4.29 -17.29 -2.61
CA THR A 56 -3.20 -17.66 -3.54
C THR A 56 -1.82 -17.83 -2.89
N GLY A 57 -1.72 -17.65 -1.56
CA GLY A 57 -0.47 -17.81 -0.82
C GLY A 57 0.46 -16.59 -0.81
N LEU A 58 0.02 -15.46 -1.38
CA LEU A 58 0.76 -14.20 -1.39
C LEU A 58 0.54 -13.45 -0.06
N MET A 59 1.06 -14.02 1.03
CA MET A 59 0.78 -13.59 2.40
C MET A 59 1.23 -12.14 2.66
N GLU A 60 2.42 -11.75 2.20
CA GLU A 60 2.94 -10.41 2.42
C GLU A 60 2.16 -9.34 1.66
N ASP A 61 1.79 -9.61 0.41
CA ASP A 61 0.89 -8.74 -0.36
C ASP A 61 -0.49 -8.63 0.31
N ALA A 62 -1.05 -9.74 0.79
CA ALA A 62 -2.34 -9.72 1.47
C ALA A 62 -2.28 -8.86 2.74
N PHE A 63 -1.23 -9.03 3.56
CA PHE A 63 -1.01 -8.26 4.77
C PHE A 63 -1.06 -6.76 4.51
N VAL A 64 -0.20 -6.27 3.60
CA VAL A 64 -0.11 -4.82 3.35
C VAL A 64 -1.42 -4.26 2.80
N ASN A 65 -2.17 -5.03 1.99
CA ASN A 65 -3.46 -4.60 1.45
C ASN A 65 -4.58 -4.57 2.51
N TYR A 66 -4.59 -5.47 3.51
CA TYR A 66 -5.55 -5.35 4.63
C TYR A 66 -5.31 -4.08 5.45
N VAL A 67 -4.04 -3.72 5.67
CA VAL A 67 -3.69 -2.46 6.36
C VAL A 67 -4.17 -1.26 5.55
N ASP A 68 -3.92 -1.23 4.24
CA ASP A 68 -4.40 -0.13 3.38
C ASP A 68 -5.94 -0.09 3.30
N ALA A 69 -6.62 -1.23 3.25
CA ALA A 69 -8.09 -1.27 3.29
C ALA A 69 -8.64 -0.58 4.56
N PHE A 70 -8.02 -0.86 5.73
CA PHE A 70 -8.38 -0.21 7.00
C PHE A 70 -8.18 1.31 6.93
N ARG A 71 -7.04 1.77 6.40
CA ARG A 71 -6.74 3.20 6.23
C ARG A 71 -7.74 3.90 5.31
N PHE A 72 -8.19 3.21 4.28
CA PHE A 72 -9.24 3.70 3.37
C PHE A 72 -10.66 3.52 3.92
N GLY A 73 -10.83 3.03 5.15
CA GLY A 73 -12.09 3.04 5.88
C GLY A 73 -12.80 1.69 6.03
N ALA A 74 -12.16 0.56 5.70
CA ALA A 74 -12.67 -0.75 6.11
C ALA A 74 -12.72 -0.84 7.64
N HIS A 75 -13.68 -1.60 8.19
CA HIS A 75 -13.75 -1.77 9.64
C HIS A 75 -12.63 -2.70 10.11
N ALA A 76 -12.03 -2.39 11.27
CA ALA A 76 -10.97 -3.22 11.86
C ALA A 76 -11.41 -4.68 12.02
N VAL A 77 -12.67 -4.92 12.39
CA VAL A 77 -13.24 -6.27 12.57
C VAL A 77 -13.20 -7.11 11.29
N ASP A 78 -13.19 -6.49 10.11
CA ASP A 78 -13.19 -7.18 8.81
C ASP A 78 -11.77 -7.52 8.32
N VAL A 79 -10.74 -6.88 8.88
CA VAL A 79 -9.39 -6.88 8.28
C VAL A 79 -8.27 -7.20 9.26
N GLN A 80 -8.39 -6.83 10.53
CA GLN A 80 -7.31 -6.94 11.52
C GLN A 80 -6.86 -8.39 11.71
N GLN A 81 -7.79 -9.30 11.99
CA GLN A 81 -7.45 -10.71 12.20
C GLN A 81 -6.79 -11.34 10.96
N HIS A 82 -7.23 -10.95 9.76
CA HIS A 82 -6.64 -11.43 8.53
C HIS A 82 -5.24 -10.86 8.30
N ALA A 83 -5.05 -9.57 8.59
CA ALA A 83 -3.74 -8.93 8.54
C ALA A 83 -2.75 -9.60 9.50
N GLU A 84 -3.14 -9.79 10.76
CA GLU A 84 -2.35 -10.49 11.78
C GLU A 84 -1.96 -11.90 11.34
N PHE A 85 -2.92 -12.66 10.80
CA PHE A 85 -2.64 -13.99 10.26
C PHE A 85 -1.60 -13.95 9.14
N THR A 86 -1.79 -13.08 8.14
CA THR A 86 -0.88 -12.97 6.99
C THR A 86 0.49 -12.42 7.39
N ALA A 87 0.54 -11.47 8.32
CA ALA A 87 1.76 -10.89 8.88
C ALA A 87 2.58 -11.98 9.61
N GLY A 88 1.92 -12.77 10.46
CA GLY A 88 2.57 -13.88 11.17
C GLY A 88 3.11 -14.96 10.23
N ARG A 89 2.39 -15.27 9.13
CA ARG A 89 2.88 -16.19 8.08
C ARG A 89 4.11 -15.65 7.34
N SER A 90 4.24 -14.33 7.24
CA SER A 90 5.40 -13.64 6.62
C SER A 90 6.52 -13.31 7.62
N GLY A 91 6.39 -13.70 8.89
CA GLY A 91 7.42 -13.50 9.92
C GLY A 91 7.42 -12.13 10.59
N HIS A 92 6.36 -11.34 10.41
CA HIS A 92 6.17 -10.11 11.19
C HIS A 92 5.63 -10.44 12.59
N GLY A 93 6.00 -9.60 13.57
CA GLY A 93 5.53 -9.70 14.95
C GLY A 93 4.12 -9.16 15.16
N ASP A 94 3.86 -8.59 16.33
CA ASP A 94 2.56 -7.96 16.62
C ASP A 94 2.32 -6.73 15.74
N VAL A 95 1.25 -6.80 14.95
CA VAL A 95 0.79 -5.74 14.03
C VAL A 95 -0.54 -5.11 14.45
N GLY A 96 -1.08 -5.46 15.62
CA GLY A 96 -2.37 -4.95 16.10
C GLY A 96 -2.39 -3.42 16.24
N HIS A 97 -1.23 -2.83 16.53
CA HIS A 97 -1.05 -1.39 16.60
C HIS A 97 -1.39 -0.65 15.29
N LEU A 98 -1.33 -1.32 14.13
CA LEU A 98 -1.70 -0.76 12.82
C LEU A 98 -3.21 -0.58 12.64
N PHE A 99 -4.03 -1.18 13.51
CA PHE A 99 -5.49 -1.17 13.44
C PHE A 99 -6.14 -0.37 14.58
N LEU A 100 -5.33 0.38 15.34
CA LEU A 100 -5.84 1.28 16.37
C LEU A 100 -6.53 2.47 15.69
N ALA A 101 -7.84 2.58 15.88
CA ALA A 101 -8.64 3.65 15.29
C ALA A 101 -8.17 5.01 15.81
N ASN A 102 -7.60 5.83 14.92
CA ASN A 102 -7.52 7.25 15.17
C ASN A 102 -8.94 7.84 15.02
N SER A 103 -9.46 8.43 16.10
CA SER A 103 -10.89 8.72 16.28
C SER A 103 -11.46 9.81 15.36
N SER A 104 -10.65 10.40 14.47
CA SER A 104 -11.10 11.36 13.45
C SER A 104 -10.80 10.85 12.03
N THR A 105 -11.72 11.13 11.10
CA THR A 105 -11.55 10.91 9.65
C THR A 105 -10.38 11.70 9.07
N ASP A 106 -10.01 12.82 9.68
CA ASP A 106 -8.90 13.69 9.27
C ASP A 106 -7.52 13.09 9.60
N ALA A 107 -7.43 12.32 10.70
CA ALA A 107 -6.21 11.62 11.08
C ALA A 107 -5.89 10.43 10.16
N ARG A 108 -6.91 9.72 9.65
CA ARG A 108 -6.75 8.58 8.72
C ARG A 108 -6.18 8.97 7.36
N GLN A 109 -6.38 10.22 6.91
CA GLN A 109 -5.78 10.73 5.67
C GLN A 109 -4.25 10.95 5.76
N HIS A 110 -3.69 10.92 6.97
CA HIS A 110 -2.26 11.09 7.24
C HIS A 110 -1.55 9.76 7.59
N GLU A 111 -2.28 8.65 7.63
CA GLU A 111 -1.74 7.32 7.89
C GLU A 111 -0.96 6.82 6.67
N LEU A 112 0.18 6.19 6.92
CA LEU A 112 1.16 5.85 5.89
C LEU A 112 0.67 4.74 4.95
N THR A 113 0.26 5.01 3.71
CA THR A 113 -0.23 3.97 2.79
C THR A 113 0.88 3.22 2.03
N ILE A 114 0.57 2.09 1.38
CA ILE A 114 1.49 1.43 0.43
C ILE A 114 1.95 2.41 -0.65
N ARG A 115 1.04 3.27 -1.15
CA ARG A 115 1.36 4.27 -2.17
C ARG A 115 2.40 5.26 -1.66
N ASP A 116 2.26 5.73 -0.43
CA ASP A 116 3.21 6.67 0.17
C ASP A 116 4.60 6.04 0.28
N ILE A 117 4.67 4.77 0.67
CA ILE A 117 5.93 4.02 0.75
C ILE A 117 6.56 3.86 -0.63
N LYS A 118 5.81 3.34 -1.61
CA LYS A 118 6.32 3.15 -2.97
C LYS A 118 6.81 4.46 -3.57
N THR A 119 6.01 5.52 -3.46
CA THR A 119 6.37 6.84 -3.97
C THR A 119 7.59 7.41 -3.26
N GLY A 120 7.67 7.28 -1.93
CA GLY A 120 8.80 7.75 -1.14
C GLY A 120 10.10 7.03 -1.49
N VAL A 121 10.08 5.69 -1.50
CA VAL A 121 11.27 4.90 -1.84
C VAL A 121 11.71 5.18 -3.28
N LEU A 122 10.77 5.23 -4.23
CA LEU A 122 11.11 5.58 -5.61
C LEU A 122 11.72 6.98 -5.71
N ALA A 123 11.15 7.97 -5.03
CA ALA A 123 11.62 9.36 -5.12
C ALA A 123 12.97 9.58 -4.44
N PHE A 124 13.25 8.90 -3.31
CA PHE A 124 14.46 9.12 -2.51
C PHE A 124 15.59 8.13 -2.85
N HIS A 125 15.26 6.93 -3.30
CA HIS A 125 16.24 5.87 -3.56
C HIS A 125 16.29 5.44 -5.03
N LEU A 126 15.40 5.97 -5.88
CA LEU A 126 15.32 5.68 -7.32
C LEU A 126 15.14 4.19 -7.63
N GLU A 127 14.43 3.47 -6.76
CA GLU A 127 14.11 2.04 -6.92
C GLU A 127 12.66 1.74 -6.49
N GLU A 128 12.08 0.70 -7.08
CA GLU A 128 10.78 0.17 -6.62
C GLU A 128 11.01 -0.74 -5.40
N PRO A 129 10.35 -0.50 -4.25
CA PRO A 129 10.50 -1.37 -3.10
C PRO A 129 9.82 -2.73 -3.32
N SER A 130 10.46 -3.80 -2.84
CA SER A 130 9.80 -5.09 -2.71
C SER A 130 8.66 -5.00 -1.69
N VAL A 131 7.68 -5.92 -1.79
CA VAL A 131 6.57 -5.98 -0.82
C VAL A 131 7.06 -6.22 0.62
N THR A 132 8.16 -6.98 0.79
CA THR A 132 8.85 -7.13 2.08
C THR A 132 9.33 -5.82 2.66
N ARG A 133 9.90 -4.94 1.82
CA ARG A 133 10.34 -3.63 2.27
C ARG A 133 9.15 -2.72 2.57
N VAL A 134 8.07 -2.82 1.81
CA VAL A 134 6.81 -2.12 2.10
C VAL A 134 6.28 -2.55 3.47
N ALA A 135 6.14 -3.85 3.73
CA ALA A 135 5.65 -4.37 4.99
C ALA A 135 6.53 -3.95 6.17
N ALA A 136 7.86 -4.00 6.01
CA ALA A 136 8.79 -3.53 7.04
C ALA A 136 8.61 -2.04 7.36
N TYR A 137 8.41 -1.19 6.35
CA TYR A 137 8.17 0.24 6.56
C TYR A 137 6.81 0.52 7.19
N LEU A 138 5.76 -0.23 6.83
CA LEU A 138 4.45 -0.14 7.47
C LEU A 138 4.50 -0.45 8.96
N CYS A 139 5.20 -1.51 9.34
CA CYS A 139 5.35 -1.89 10.75
C CYS A 139 6.24 -0.91 11.54
N LYS A 140 7.13 -0.18 10.87
CA LYS A 140 8.11 0.70 11.52
C LYS A 140 7.62 2.14 11.68
N TYR A 141 6.86 2.65 10.72
CA TYR A 141 6.49 4.06 10.66
C TYR A 141 4.97 4.25 10.65
N ALA A 142 4.47 5.07 11.56
CA ALA A 142 3.04 5.38 11.66
C ALA A 142 2.58 6.40 10.60
N THR A 143 3.43 7.34 10.21
CA THR A 143 3.06 8.49 9.37
C THR A 143 3.95 8.63 8.14
N ARG A 144 3.41 9.27 7.10
CA ARG A 144 4.17 9.65 5.90
C ARG A 144 5.38 10.51 6.23
N GLU A 145 5.24 11.48 7.12
CA GLU A 145 6.33 12.39 7.51
C GLU A 145 7.49 11.62 8.15
N ALA A 146 7.18 10.70 9.09
CA ALA A 146 8.20 9.88 9.74
C ALA A 146 8.96 9.01 8.73
N LEU A 147 8.24 8.42 7.76
CA LEU A 147 8.87 7.69 6.66
C LEU A 147 9.79 8.58 5.83
N MET A 148 9.30 9.72 5.33
CA MET A 148 10.09 10.59 4.43
C MET A 148 11.34 11.11 5.12
N SER A 149 11.24 11.51 6.38
CA SER A 149 12.38 11.92 7.21
C SER A 149 13.41 10.80 7.34
N ALA A 150 12.96 9.56 7.53
CA ALA A 150 13.87 8.42 7.61
C ALA A 150 14.53 8.11 6.26
N LEU A 151 13.77 8.09 5.16
CA LEU A 151 14.30 7.81 3.81
C LEU A 151 15.38 8.82 3.40
N ALA A 152 15.20 10.10 3.75
CA ALA A 152 16.17 11.16 3.50
C ALA A 152 17.50 10.97 4.25
N GLN A 153 17.47 10.29 5.40
CA GLN A 153 18.65 10.05 6.24
C GLN A 153 19.37 8.73 5.89
N GLU A 154 18.76 7.86 5.08
CA GLU A 154 19.42 6.63 4.64
C GLU A 154 20.60 6.95 3.70
N ALA A 155 21.74 6.28 3.89
CA ALA A 155 22.92 6.46 3.03
C ALA A 155 22.61 6.26 1.53
N ARG A 156 21.59 5.44 1.23
CA ARG A 156 21.11 5.20 -0.14
C ARG A 156 20.62 6.47 -0.83
N PHE A 157 20.03 7.41 -0.09
CA PHE A 157 19.59 8.70 -0.63
C PHE A 157 20.77 9.48 -1.22
N LEU A 158 21.87 9.61 -0.47
CA LEU A 158 23.07 10.30 -0.94
C LEU A 158 23.67 9.64 -2.18
N SER A 159 23.71 8.31 -2.21
CA SER A 159 24.21 7.59 -3.40
C SER A 159 23.29 7.74 -4.61
N ALA A 160 21.97 7.71 -4.42
CA ALA A 160 21.00 7.82 -5.51
C ALA A 160 20.95 9.24 -6.10
N HIS A 161 21.14 10.27 -5.28
CA HIS A 161 21.04 11.68 -5.69
C HIS A 161 22.39 12.40 -5.77
N ARG A 162 23.50 11.68 -5.80
CA ARG A 162 24.86 12.25 -5.77
C ARG A 162 25.04 13.38 -6.79
N ASP A 163 24.69 13.13 -8.05
CA ASP A 163 24.96 14.08 -9.14
C ASP A 163 24.06 15.32 -9.05
N LEU A 164 22.79 15.16 -8.64
CA LEU A 164 21.89 16.27 -8.37
C LEU A 164 22.41 17.14 -7.21
N LEU A 165 22.86 16.53 -6.12
CA LEU A 165 23.39 17.25 -4.96
C LEU A 165 24.68 18.01 -5.28
N LEU A 166 25.55 17.44 -6.13
CA LEU A 166 26.74 18.14 -6.64
C LEU A 166 26.36 19.34 -7.50
N LEU A 167 25.42 19.19 -8.44
CA LEU A 167 24.93 20.28 -9.28
C LEU A 167 24.32 21.42 -8.45
N LEU A 168 23.52 21.08 -7.43
CA LEU A 168 22.95 22.07 -6.50
C LEU A 168 24.03 22.81 -5.72
N LYS A 169 25.10 22.13 -5.31
CA LYS A 169 26.23 22.74 -4.62
C LYS A 169 27.01 23.70 -5.52
N GLU A 170 27.23 23.33 -6.78
CA GLU A 170 27.90 24.16 -7.79
C GLU A 170 27.07 25.42 -8.08
N THR A 171 25.80 25.26 -8.41
CA THR A 171 24.89 26.37 -8.75
C THR A 171 24.57 27.29 -7.57
N ALA A 172 24.49 26.77 -6.34
CA ALA A 172 24.30 27.61 -5.15
C ALA A 172 25.54 28.48 -4.83
N GLY A 173 26.73 28.07 -5.26
CA GLY A 173 27.96 28.85 -5.14
C GLY A 173 28.09 29.98 -6.17
N GLU A 174 27.33 29.93 -7.27
CA GLU A 174 27.37 30.93 -8.36
C GLU A 174 26.37 32.09 -8.17
N ILE A 175 25.52 32.05 -7.13
CA ILE A 175 24.48 33.05 -6.83
C ILE A 175 24.92 34.05 -5.73
N GLN A 176 26.16 33.97 -5.24
CA GLN A 176 26.75 34.96 -4.32
C GLN A 176 27.57 36.02 -5.06
#